data_AF-T1BSZ1-F1
#
_entry.id   AF-T1BSZ1-F1
#
_cell.length_a   1.000
_cell.length_b   1.000
_cell.length_c   1.000
_cell.angle_alpha   90.00
_cell.angle_beta   90.00
_cell.angle_gamma   90.00
#
_symmetry.space_group_name_H-M   'P 1'
#
loop_
_entity.id
_entity.type
_entity.pdbx_description
1 polymer ?
#
loop_
_entity_poly.entity_id
_entity_poly.type
_entity_poly.pdbx_seq_one_letter_code
_entity_poly.pdbx_strand_id
1 'polypeptide(L)'
;APHDLDALVAWIGDRSIVLLGEASHGSHEFYATRARLTQRLVQEKGFVAVAVEADWPDAYRVNRFVMGGDRDDDAVASLSDFRRFPAWMWRNGDVVDFVTWLRSHNDRTTDPARRVRFYGLDLYSLRASMEAVVSYLDSVEPEAARLARAHYSCFDL
;
A
#
# COMPACT_ATOMS: atom_id res chain seq x y z
N ALA A 1 13.09 9.88 20.63
CA ALA A 1 13.84 11.09 20.30
C ALA A 1 14.30 11.04 18.83
N PRO A 2 14.82 12.14 18.27
CA PRO A 2 15.21 12.23 16.85
C PRO A 2 16.23 11.18 16.38
N HIS A 3 16.98 10.57 17.31
CA HIS A 3 18.09 9.66 17.04
C HIS A 3 17.81 8.19 17.40
N ASP A 4 16.61 7.85 17.89
CA ASP A 4 16.33 6.50 18.45
C ASP A 4 16.44 5.39 17.40
N LEU A 5 16.36 5.72 16.10
CA LEU A 5 16.45 4.75 15.00
C LEU A 5 17.83 4.74 14.31
N ASP A 6 18.78 5.59 14.71
CA ASP A 6 20.09 5.73 14.03
C ASP A 6 20.86 4.41 14.01
N ALA A 7 20.95 3.74 15.16
CA ALA A 7 21.62 2.45 15.28
C ALA A 7 20.97 1.39 14.38
N LEU A 8 19.65 1.41 14.25
CA LEU A 8 18.90 0.46 13.41
C LEU A 8 19.11 0.74 11.92
N VAL A 9 19.05 2.00 11.49
CA VAL A 9 19.31 2.40 10.10
C VAL A 9 20.77 2.12 9.71
N ALA A 10 21.72 2.31 10.62
CA ALA A 10 23.11 1.94 10.43
C ALA A 10 23.27 0.41 10.28
N TRP A 11 22.62 -0.37 11.15
CA TRP A 11 22.67 -1.82 11.11
C TRP A 11 22.04 -2.42 9.83
N ILE A 12 20.97 -1.81 9.32
CA ILE A 12 20.37 -2.18 8.02
C ILE A 12 21.38 -2.03 6.88
N GLY A 13 22.33 -1.09 6.95
CA GLY A 13 23.42 -0.96 5.98
C GLY A 13 22.90 -0.70 4.55
N ASP A 14 23.34 -1.54 3.61
CA ASP A 14 23.04 -1.46 2.16
C ASP A 14 22.06 -2.55 1.70
N ARG A 15 21.26 -3.11 2.61
CA ARG A 15 20.27 -4.13 2.25
C ARG A 15 19.20 -3.53 1.33
N SER A 16 18.85 -4.26 0.28
CA SER A 16 17.81 -3.86 -0.68
C SER A 16 16.40 -4.22 -0.24
N ILE A 17 16.26 -5.14 0.72
CA ILE A 17 14.98 -5.60 1.26
C ILE A 17 15.08 -5.60 2.79
N VAL A 18 14.07 -5.00 3.44
CA VAL A 18 13.93 -4.95 4.89
C VAL A 18 12.51 -5.38 5.24
N LEU A 19 12.38 -6.39 6.10
CA LEU A 19 11.09 -6.91 6.54
C LEU A 19 10.78 -6.36 7.93
N LEU A 20 9.68 -5.61 8.04
CA LEU A 20 9.27 -4.93 9.27
C LEU A 20 8.06 -5.64 9.90
N GLY A 21 8.34 -6.60 10.78
CA GLY A 21 7.31 -7.30 11.55
C GLY A 21 6.72 -6.45 12.69
N GLU A 22 5.58 -6.90 13.21
CA GLU A 22 4.97 -6.40 14.45
C GLU A 22 4.55 -7.58 15.33
N ALA A 23 4.54 -7.38 16.65
CA ALA A 23 4.15 -8.45 17.57
C ALA A 23 2.63 -8.60 17.71
N SER A 24 1.88 -7.53 17.41
CA SER A 24 0.43 -7.50 17.41
C SER A 24 -0.07 -6.44 16.42
N HIS A 25 -1.20 -6.69 15.77
CA HIS A 25 -1.89 -5.67 15.01
C HIS A 25 -2.70 -4.74 15.96
N GLY A 26 -2.97 -3.52 15.50
CA GLY A 26 -3.76 -2.52 16.24
C GLY A 26 -3.02 -1.75 17.34
N SER A 27 -1.71 -1.97 17.53
CA SER A 27 -0.91 -1.23 18.53
C SER A 27 -0.25 0.00 17.91
N HIS A 28 -0.65 1.19 18.36
CA HIS A 28 -0.13 2.48 17.89
C HIS A 28 1.40 2.51 17.78
N GLU A 29 2.11 2.04 18.80
CA GLU A 29 3.57 2.08 18.87
C GLU A 29 4.23 1.28 17.74
N PHE A 30 3.64 0.15 17.32
CA PHE A 30 4.15 -0.63 16.19
C PHE A 30 3.92 0.08 14.86
N TYR A 31 2.75 0.68 14.64
CA TYR A 31 2.48 1.43 13.41
C TYR A 31 3.36 2.69 13.33
N ALA A 32 3.40 3.49 14.39
CA ALA A 32 4.20 4.70 14.46
C ALA A 32 5.71 4.42 14.26
N THR A 33 6.23 3.36 14.87
CA THR A 33 7.66 2.99 14.73
C THR A 33 7.97 2.49 13.33
N ARG A 34 7.13 1.61 12.76
CA ARG A 34 7.32 1.13 11.38
C ARG A 34 7.21 2.27 10.36
N ALA A 35 6.26 3.19 10.54
CA ALA A 35 6.12 4.36 9.70
C ALA A 35 7.38 5.23 9.76
N ARG A 36 7.86 5.60 10.95
CA ARG A 36 9.08 6.40 11.13
C ARG A 36 10.32 5.73 10.53
N LEU A 37 10.49 4.43 10.76
CA LEU A 37 11.62 3.69 10.17
C LEU A 37 11.52 3.65 8.65
N THR A 38 10.33 3.41 8.10
CA THR A 38 10.11 3.39 6.65
C THR A 38 10.40 4.76 6.03
N GLN A 39 9.97 5.86 6.67
CA GLN A 39 10.29 7.22 6.23
C GLN A 39 11.80 7.45 6.12
N ARG A 40 12.56 7.01 7.13
CA ARG A 40 14.03 7.08 7.13
C ARG A 40 14.65 6.22 6.05
N LEU A 41 14.16 5.00 5.84
CA LEU A 41 14.66 4.12 4.77
C LEU A 41 14.41 4.74 3.38
N VAL A 42 13.27 5.37 3.18
CA VAL A 42 12.98 6.12 1.95
C VAL A 42 13.95 7.30 1.79
N GLN A 43 14.07 8.15 2.82
CA GLN A 43 14.82 9.41 2.75
C GLN A 43 16.34 9.23 2.73
N GLU A 44 16.86 8.30 3.52
CA GLU A 44 18.30 8.14 3.76
C GLU A 44 18.90 6.98 2.96
N LYS A 45 18.10 5.95 2.65
CA LYS A 45 18.55 4.72 1.97
C LYS A 45 17.96 4.55 0.57
N GLY A 46 17.04 5.43 0.16
CA GLY A 46 16.52 5.46 -1.20
C GLY A 46 15.58 4.30 -1.54
N PHE A 47 14.89 3.72 -0.55
CA PHE A 47 13.84 2.74 -0.80
C PHE A 47 12.67 3.39 -1.57
N VAL A 48 12.13 2.66 -2.55
CA VAL A 48 11.09 3.15 -3.47
C VAL A 48 9.82 2.29 -3.48
N ALA A 49 9.74 1.30 -2.60
CA ALA A 49 8.60 0.41 -2.50
C ALA A 49 8.29 0.10 -1.03
N VAL A 50 7.01 0.20 -0.67
CA VAL A 50 6.46 -0.28 0.59
C VAL A 50 5.46 -1.36 0.24
N ALA A 51 5.71 -2.58 0.70
CA ALA A 51 4.84 -3.72 0.51
C ALA A 51 4.29 -4.15 1.87
N VAL A 52 2.97 -4.26 1.97
CA VAL A 52 2.27 -4.51 3.23
C VAL A 52 1.45 -5.81 3.14
N GLU A 53 1.16 -6.39 4.30
CA GLU A 53 0.26 -7.54 4.47
C GLU A 53 -1.20 -7.09 4.28
N ALA A 54 -1.53 -6.72 3.05
CA ALA A 54 -2.85 -6.29 2.64
C ALA A 54 -3.22 -6.79 1.25
N ASP A 55 -4.52 -6.76 0.99
CA ASP A 55 -5.09 -7.09 -0.30
C ASP A 55 -4.59 -6.16 -1.41
N TRP A 56 -4.28 -6.74 -2.57
CA TRP A 56 -3.77 -6.00 -3.72
C TRP A 56 -4.70 -4.87 -4.20
N PRO A 57 -6.03 -5.07 -4.39
CA PRO A 57 -6.92 -4.01 -4.88
C PRO A 57 -6.95 -2.79 -3.96
N ASP A 58 -7.04 -3.03 -2.65
CA ASP A 58 -7.14 -1.99 -1.63
C ASP A 58 -5.83 -1.18 -1.57
N ALA A 59 -4.69 -1.86 -1.52
CA ALA A 59 -3.38 -1.23 -1.56
C ALA A 59 -3.11 -0.52 -2.90
N TYR A 60 -3.65 -1.03 -4.01
CA TYR A 60 -3.51 -0.39 -5.31
C TYR A 60 -4.26 0.96 -5.38
N ARG A 61 -5.42 1.10 -4.74
CA ARG A 61 -6.08 2.41 -4.60
C ARG A 61 -5.20 3.41 -3.85
N VAL A 62 -4.60 3.00 -2.73
CA VAL A 62 -3.64 3.83 -1.99
C VAL A 62 -2.44 4.19 -2.87
N ASN A 63 -1.92 3.22 -3.63
CA ASN A 63 -0.82 3.47 -4.57
C ASN A 63 -1.18 4.53 -5.61
N ARG A 64 -2.39 4.48 -6.18
CA ARG A 64 -2.87 5.50 -7.13
C ARG A 64 -2.93 6.88 -6.46
N PHE A 65 -3.44 6.95 -5.23
CA PHE A 65 -3.45 8.17 -4.45
C PHE A 65 -2.03 8.71 -4.23
N VAL A 66 -1.10 7.95 -3.64
CA VAL A 66 0.26 8.44 -3.35
C VAL A 66 1.08 8.79 -4.60
N MET A 67 0.70 8.27 -5.78
CA MET A 67 1.39 8.51 -7.05
C MET A 67 0.89 9.73 -7.84
N GLY A 68 -0.08 10.50 -7.32
CA GLY A 68 -0.58 11.68 -8.04
C GLY A 68 -2.04 11.58 -8.50
N GLY A 69 -2.73 10.47 -8.24
CA GLY A 69 -4.11 10.27 -8.66
C GLY A 69 -5.07 11.31 -8.09
N ASP A 70 -6.17 11.52 -8.82
CA ASP A 70 -7.23 12.51 -8.59
C ASP A 70 -8.56 11.88 -8.13
N ARG A 71 -8.63 10.54 -8.05
CA ARG A 71 -9.83 9.82 -7.58
C ARG A 71 -10.17 10.11 -6.12
N ASP A 72 -9.16 10.28 -5.28
CA ASP A 72 -9.29 10.37 -3.83
C ASP A 72 -8.71 11.71 -3.35
N ASP A 73 -9.50 12.49 -2.61
CA ASP A 73 -9.11 13.82 -2.14
C ASP A 73 -8.06 13.77 -1.02
N ASP A 74 -8.08 12.71 -0.21
CA ASP A 74 -7.19 12.53 0.93
C ASP A 74 -6.84 11.05 1.22
N ALA A 75 -5.94 10.85 2.18
CA ALA A 75 -5.50 9.52 2.59
C ALA A 75 -6.65 8.67 3.17
N VAL A 76 -7.60 9.28 3.89
CA VAL A 76 -8.74 8.58 4.50
C VAL A 76 -9.63 7.97 3.41
N ALA A 77 -9.92 8.75 2.36
CA ALA A 77 -10.67 8.30 1.18
C ALA A 77 -9.94 7.17 0.46
N SER A 78 -8.62 7.31 0.25
CA SER A 78 -7.80 6.29 -0.43
C SER A 78 -7.79 4.93 0.30
N LEU A 79 -7.93 4.94 1.62
CA LEU A 79 -7.96 3.74 2.48
C LEU A 79 -9.36 3.14 2.63
N SER A 80 -10.41 3.72 2.03
CA SER A 80 -11.80 3.30 2.27
C SER A 80 -12.19 1.92 1.72
N ASP A 81 -11.36 1.32 0.87
CA ASP A 81 -11.59 -0.04 0.34
C ASP A 81 -11.08 -1.14 1.26
N PHE A 82 -10.24 -0.82 2.27
CA PHE A 82 -9.84 -1.73 3.35
C PHE A 82 -11.02 -2.07 4.27
N ARG A 83 -11.94 -2.91 3.79
CA ARG A 83 -13.19 -3.28 4.45
C ARG A 83 -13.18 -4.69 5.00
N ARG A 84 -12.34 -5.57 4.45
CA ARG A 84 -12.19 -6.97 4.91
C ARG A 84 -11.55 -7.04 6.29
N PHE A 85 -10.59 -6.16 6.55
CA PHE A 85 -9.92 -6.05 7.84
C PHE A 85 -10.70 -5.11 8.78
N PRO A 86 -10.59 -5.32 10.10
CA PRO A 86 -11.06 -4.32 11.05
C PRO A 86 -10.42 -2.96 10.78
N ALA A 87 -11.19 -1.88 10.94
CA ALA A 87 -10.73 -0.53 10.61
C ALA A 87 -9.43 -0.14 11.33
N TRP A 88 -9.22 -0.63 12.56
CA TRP A 88 -8.02 -0.37 13.34
C TRP A 88 -6.73 -0.94 12.72
N MET A 89 -6.82 -1.86 11.75
CA MET A 89 -5.64 -2.46 11.12
C MET A 89 -5.03 -1.54 10.06
N TRP A 90 -5.80 -1.18 9.03
CA TRP A 90 -5.29 -0.38 7.90
C TRP A 90 -5.91 1.01 7.78
N ARG A 91 -7.03 1.27 8.46
CA ARG A 91 -7.76 2.56 8.41
C ARG A 91 -7.62 3.34 9.71
N ASN A 92 -6.49 3.18 10.41
CA ASN A 92 -6.17 3.90 11.64
C ASN A 92 -5.41 5.21 11.35
N GLY A 93 -5.26 6.04 12.39
CA GLY A 93 -4.59 7.34 12.27
C GLY A 93 -3.12 7.25 11.82
N ASP A 94 -2.36 6.27 12.32
CA ASP A 94 -0.95 6.11 11.96
C ASP A 94 -0.75 5.79 10.47
N VAL A 95 -1.64 4.95 9.90
CA VAL A 95 -1.60 4.64 8.46
C VAL A 95 -2.05 5.83 7.63
N VAL A 96 -3.07 6.57 8.08
CA VAL A 96 -3.51 7.82 7.41
C VAL A 96 -2.36 8.83 7.36
N ASP A 97 -1.67 9.05 8.48
CA ASP A 97 -0.52 9.96 8.56
C ASP A 97 0.62 9.49 7.67
N PHE A 98 0.92 8.19 7.66
CA PHE A 98 1.95 7.61 6.82
C PHE A 98 1.64 7.74 5.32
N VAL A 99 0.42 7.45 4.89
CA VAL A 99 -0.02 7.59 3.50
C VAL A 99 -0.02 9.05 3.05
N THR A 100 -0.45 9.97 3.93
CA THR A 100 -0.38 11.42 3.69
C THR A 100 1.07 11.88 3.50
N TRP A 101 1.98 11.38 4.33
CA TRP A 101 3.40 11.64 4.20
C TRP A 101 3.96 11.08 2.88
N LEU A 102 3.59 9.85 2.49
CA LEU A 102 4.03 9.24 1.23
C LEU A 102 3.60 10.08 0.02
N ARG A 103 2.34 10.53 -0.02
CA ARG A 103 1.85 11.44 -1.07
C ARG A 103 2.69 12.72 -1.11
N SER A 104 2.88 13.35 0.04
CA SER A 104 3.67 14.60 0.16
C SER A 104 5.16 14.40 -0.21
N HIS A 105 5.73 13.22 0.05
CA HIS A 105 7.09 12.87 -0.36
C HIS A 105 7.17 12.72 -1.89
N ASN A 106 6.23 11.99 -2.49
CA ASN A 106 6.18 11.77 -3.94
C ASN A 106 5.93 13.05 -4.73
N ASP A 107 5.06 13.94 -4.24
CA ASP A 107 4.78 15.23 -4.88
C ASP A 107 6.01 16.14 -4.93
N ARG A 108 6.89 16.05 -3.92
CA ARG A 108 8.18 16.77 -3.88
C ARG A 108 9.30 16.05 -4.65
N THR A 109 9.08 14.81 -5.06
CA THR A 109 10.09 13.99 -5.73
C THR A 109 9.98 14.16 -7.25
N THR A 110 10.97 14.84 -7.81
CA THR A 110 11.03 15.16 -9.24
C THR A 110 11.40 13.97 -10.10
N ASP A 111 12.32 13.12 -9.63
CA ASP A 111 12.71 11.88 -10.31
C ASP A 111 11.61 10.82 -10.15
N PRO A 112 10.90 10.42 -11.23
CA PRO A 112 9.86 9.40 -11.15
C PRO A 112 10.37 8.04 -10.64
N ALA A 113 11.64 7.71 -10.84
CA ALA A 113 12.24 6.46 -10.37
C ALA A 113 12.44 6.44 -8.85
N ARG A 114 12.41 7.60 -8.18
CA ARG A 114 12.55 7.75 -6.73
C ARG A 114 11.21 7.83 -6.00
N ARG A 115 10.09 7.93 -6.72
CA ARG A 115 8.76 7.95 -6.10
C ARG A 115 8.45 6.59 -5.48
N VAL A 116 7.94 6.63 -4.25
CA VAL A 116 7.63 5.45 -3.46
C VAL A 116 6.27 4.90 -3.84
N ARG A 117 6.21 3.61 -4.14
CA ARG A 117 4.99 2.89 -4.46
C ARG A 117 4.49 2.07 -3.28
N PHE A 118 3.19 1.85 -3.23
CA PHE A 118 2.53 1.09 -2.17
C PHE A 118 1.94 -0.20 -2.75
N TYR A 119 2.16 -1.34 -2.09
CA TYR A 119 1.77 -2.64 -2.60
C TYR A 119 1.15 -3.51 -1.52
N GLY A 120 0.11 -4.26 -1.89
CA GLY A 120 -0.46 -5.33 -1.07
C GLY A 120 0.09 -6.67 -1.52
N LEU A 121 0.55 -7.48 -0.57
CA LEU A 121 1.11 -8.82 -0.81
C LEU A 121 0.12 -9.96 -0.53
N ASP A 122 -1.03 -9.65 0.05
CA ASP A 122 -1.98 -10.65 0.51
C ASP A 122 -2.82 -11.21 -0.65
N LEU A 123 -3.23 -12.47 -0.53
CA LEU A 123 -3.88 -13.23 -1.62
C LEU A 123 -5.38 -13.47 -1.39
N TYR A 124 -5.96 -12.93 -0.33
CA TYR A 124 -7.33 -13.25 0.06
C TYR A 124 -8.41 -12.38 -0.60
N SER A 125 -8.05 -11.34 -1.35
CA SER A 125 -8.99 -10.50 -2.12
C SER A 125 -9.47 -11.14 -3.42
N LEU A 126 -9.78 -12.44 -3.44
CA LEU A 126 -10.11 -13.19 -4.66
C LEU A 126 -11.18 -12.48 -5.50
N ARG A 127 -12.32 -12.14 -4.89
CA ARG A 127 -13.46 -11.52 -5.56
C ARG A 127 -13.13 -10.13 -6.11
N ALA A 128 -12.57 -9.24 -5.29
CA ALA A 128 -12.19 -7.90 -5.73
C ALA A 128 -11.09 -7.92 -6.81
N SER A 129 -10.19 -8.92 -6.78
CA SER A 129 -9.17 -9.11 -7.81
C SER A 129 -9.78 -9.57 -9.14
N MET A 130 -10.74 -10.50 -9.09
CA MET A 130 -11.52 -10.93 -10.27
C MET A 130 -12.27 -9.77 -10.90
N GLU A 131 -12.95 -8.95 -10.09
CA GLU A 131 -13.67 -7.76 -10.55
C GLU A 131 -12.73 -6.74 -11.21
N ALA A 132 -11.53 -6.53 -10.64
CA ALA A 132 -10.53 -5.63 -11.22
C ALA A 132 -10.05 -6.12 -12.61
N VAL A 133 -9.79 -7.42 -12.77
CA VAL A 133 -9.42 -8.03 -14.06
C VAL A 133 -10.54 -7.83 -15.08
N VAL A 134 -11.77 -8.17 -14.71
CA VAL A 134 -12.92 -8.06 -15.59
C VAL A 134 -13.18 -6.60 -16.00
N SER A 135 -13.12 -5.66 -15.06
CA SER A 135 -13.31 -4.22 -15.31
C SER A 135 -12.27 -3.67 -16.28
N TYR A 136 -11.01 -4.10 -16.15
CA TYR A 136 -9.97 -3.76 -17.12
C TYR A 136 -10.30 -4.32 -18.50
N LEU A 137 -10.65 -5.61 -18.60
CA LEU A 137 -10.97 -6.26 -19.86
C LEU A 137 -12.21 -5.65 -20.54
N ASP A 138 -13.23 -5.23 -19.79
CA ASP A 138 -14.39 -4.54 -20.34
C ASP A 138 -13.99 -3.27 -21.13
N SER A 139 -12.90 -2.62 -20.74
CA SER A 139 -12.40 -1.39 -21.39
C SER A 139 -11.51 -1.63 -22.61
N VAL A 140 -10.86 -2.80 -22.72
CA VAL A 140 -9.86 -3.06 -23.77
C VAL A 140 -10.21 -4.22 -24.70
N GLU A 141 -10.87 -5.26 -24.20
CA GLU A 141 -11.21 -6.49 -24.94
C GLU A 141 -12.49 -7.13 -24.37
N PRO A 142 -13.68 -6.64 -24.76
CA PRO A 142 -14.96 -7.06 -24.17
C PRO A 142 -15.26 -8.57 -24.29
N GLU A 143 -14.76 -9.23 -25.33
CA GLU A 143 -14.94 -10.68 -25.48
C GLU A 143 -14.11 -11.47 -24.46
N ALA A 144 -12.87 -11.02 -24.17
CA ALA A 144 -12.07 -11.59 -23.09
C ALA A 144 -12.73 -11.35 -21.72
N ALA A 145 -13.37 -10.19 -21.52
CA ALA A 145 -14.13 -9.90 -20.31
C ALA A 145 -15.31 -10.88 -20.13
N ARG A 146 -16.05 -11.17 -21.21
CA ARG A 146 -17.14 -12.15 -21.21
C ARG A 146 -16.63 -13.55 -20.82
N LEU A 147 -15.51 -13.98 -21.38
CA LEU A 147 -14.87 -15.26 -21.04
C LEU A 147 -14.40 -15.29 -19.58
N ALA A 148 -13.76 -14.23 -19.10
CA ALA A 148 -13.32 -14.12 -17.70
C ALA A 148 -14.49 -14.23 -16.72
N ARG A 149 -15.61 -13.55 -16.98
CA ARG A 149 -16.85 -13.68 -16.18
C ARG A 149 -17.36 -15.11 -16.15
N ALA A 150 -17.39 -15.79 -17.30
CA ALA A 150 -17.82 -17.18 -17.39
C ALA A 150 -16.88 -18.15 -16.63
N HIS A 151 -15.57 -17.88 -16.61
CA HIS A 151 -14.62 -18.68 -15.84
C HIS A 151 -14.69 -18.42 -14.34
N TYR A 152 -14.98 -17.19 -13.92
CA TYR A 152 -15.11 -16.83 -12.51
C TYR A 152 -16.44 -17.23 -11.88
N SER A 153 -17.46 -17.58 -12.67
CA SER A 153 -18.78 -17.96 -12.15
C SER A 153 -18.77 -19.20 -11.25
N CYS A 154 -17.68 -19.99 -11.23
CA CYS A 154 -17.53 -21.10 -10.29
C CYS A 154 -17.23 -20.67 -8.83
N PHE A 155 -16.92 -19.39 -8.62
CA PHE A 155 -16.72 -18.78 -7.30
C PHE A 155 -17.95 -18.01 -6.79
N ASP A 156 -19.03 -17.98 -7.58
CA ASP A 156 -20.34 -17.49 -7.17
C ASP A 156 -21.19 -18.69 -6.72
N LEU A 157 -21.53 -18.76 -5.42
CA LEU A 157 -22.57 -19.65 -4.86
C LEU A 157 -23.88 -18.87 -4.74
#